data_AF-A0A6L2ZSP1-F1
#
_entry.id   AF-A0A6L2ZSP1-F1
#
_cell.length_a   1.000
_cell.length_b   1.000
_cell.length_c   1.000
_cell.angle_alpha   90.00
_cell.angle_beta   90.00
_cell.angle_gamma   90.00
#
_symmetry.space_group_name_H-M   'P 1'
#
loop_
_entity.id
_entity.type
_entity.pdbx_description
1 polymer ?
#
loop_
_entity_poly.entity_id
_entity_poly.type
_entity_poly.pdbx_seq_one_letter_code
_entity_poly.pdbx_strand_id
1 'polypeptide(L)'
;MEKVIIALFKGEKLKKENSLNLIRLFLALVVVYAHSATLGGYVINTTLFGKGIGSWAVFIFFGISGYLITASAFSNDITTYFSKRIVRIFPAYLVIQFITAFIFAPVVYLIENGTLNYLFTSSKTPIGYFIGNSMLRVKTYNITGTLTHNDFPSAWNGSTWTL
;
A
#
# COMPACT_ATOMS: atom_id res chain seq x y z
N MET A 1 12.26 -31.68 21.11
CA MET A 1 10.80 -31.58 21.31
C MET A 1 10.46 -31.22 22.75
N GLU A 2 11.05 -31.91 23.73
CA GLU A 2 10.84 -31.70 25.17
C GLU A 2 11.17 -30.26 25.67
N LYS A 3 12.27 -29.66 25.19
CA LYS A 3 12.65 -28.28 25.55
C LYS A 3 11.62 -27.22 25.11
N VAL A 4 10.89 -27.47 24.02
CA VAL A 4 9.86 -26.55 23.49
C VAL A 4 8.60 -26.60 24.35
N ILE A 5 8.22 -27.81 24.78
CA ILE A 5 7.07 -28.02 25.66
C ILE A 5 7.33 -27.41 27.04
N ILE A 6 8.53 -27.60 27.60
CA ILE A 6 8.89 -27.04 28.92
C ILE A 6 8.92 -25.51 28.90
N ALA A 7 9.42 -24.89 27.83
CA ALA A 7 9.43 -23.44 27.68
C ALA A 7 8.00 -22.85 27.60
N LEU A 8 7.05 -23.56 26.98
CA LEU A 8 5.63 -23.16 26.92
C LEU A 8 4.94 -23.18 28.29
N PHE A 9 5.31 -24.09 29.19
CA PHE A 9 4.71 -24.21 30.52
C PHE A 9 5.42 -23.42 31.63
N LYS A 10 6.68 -23.00 31.42
CA LYS A 10 7.45 -22.24 32.42
C LYS A 10 7.28 -20.72 32.38
N GLY A 11 6.53 -20.18 31.42
CA GLY A 11 6.41 -18.71 31.26
C GLY A 11 7.74 -18.02 30.93
N GLU A 12 8.78 -18.79 30.55
CA GLU A 12 10.01 -18.23 30.05
C GLU A 12 9.70 -17.51 28.73
N LYS A 13 10.07 -16.23 28.64
CA LYS A 13 9.94 -15.45 27.41
C LYS A 13 10.82 -16.10 26.35
N LEU A 14 10.23 -16.99 25.53
CA LEU A 14 10.76 -17.33 24.23
C LEU A 14 11.05 -16.01 23.53
N LYS A 15 12.33 -15.71 23.29
CA LYS A 15 12.77 -14.53 22.55
C LYS A 15 11.93 -14.50 21.28
N LYS A 16 11.05 -13.51 21.16
CA LYS A 16 9.97 -13.50 20.16
C LYS A 16 10.53 -13.13 18.79
N GLU A 17 11.40 -13.97 18.26
CA GLU A 17 11.82 -13.93 16.86
C GLU A 17 10.66 -14.52 16.05
N ASN A 18 9.67 -13.67 15.76
CA ASN A 18 8.58 -14.05 14.87
C ASN A 18 8.88 -13.51 13.47
N SER A 19 8.82 -14.39 12.48
CA SER A 19 9.04 -14.03 11.07
C SER A 19 7.78 -13.46 10.40
N LEU A 20 6.75 -13.06 11.16
CA LEU A 20 5.52 -12.53 10.56
C LEU A 20 5.78 -11.22 9.80
N ASN A 21 6.77 -10.42 10.21
CA ASN A 21 7.18 -9.24 9.44
C ASN A 21 7.80 -9.64 8.10
N LEU A 22 8.62 -10.69 8.05
CA LEU A 22 9.20 -11.20 6.82
C LEU A 22 8.12 -11.81 5.91
N ILE A 23 7.20 -12.58 6.47
CA ILE A 23 6.06 -13.15 5.73
C ILE A 23 5.19 -12.02 5.16
N ARG A 24 4.92 -10.97 5.95
CA ARG A 24 4.18 -9.79 5.48
C ARG A 24 4.92 -9.09 4.34
N LEU A 25 6.24 -8.93 4.43
CA LEU A 25 7.04 -8.36 3.35
C LEU A 25 6.94 -9.20 2.08
N PHE A 26 7.11 -10.52 2.19
CA PHE A 26 6.95 -11.44 1.06
C PHE A 26 5.56 -11.33 0.42
N LEU A 27 4.49 -11.35 1.22
CA LEU A 27 3.12 -11.20 0.73
C LEU A 27 2.91 -9.84 0.04
N ALA A 28 3.46 -8.76 0.60
CA ALA A 28 3.41 -7.44 -0.01
C ALA A 28 4.13 -7.41 -1.37
N LEU A 29 5.28 -8.10 -1.50
CA LEU A 29 5.97 -8.24 -2.79
C LEU A 29 5.15 -9.03 -3.80
N VAL A 30 4.44 -10.08 -3.39
CA VAL A 30 3.53 -10.82 -4.27
C VAL A 30 2.37 -9.93 -4.75
N VAL A 31 1.81 -9.09 -3.87
CA VAL A 31 0.78 -8.11 -4.24
C VAL A 31 1.33 -7.09 -5.24
N VAL A 32 2.53 -6.55 -4.99
CA VAL A 32 3.21 -5.63 -5.93
C VAL A 32 3.42 -6.31 -7.29
N TYR A 33 3.94 -7.53 -7.31
CA TYR A 33 4.13 -8.29 -8.55
C TYR A 33 2.81 -8.46 -9.32
N ALA A 34 1.74 -8.87 -8.65
CA ALA A 34 0.45 -9.09 -9.29
C ALA A 34 -0.15 -7.81 -9.88
N HIS A 35 -0.04 -6.68 -9.16
CA HIS A 35 -0.49 -5.38 -9.68
C HIS A 35 0.40 -4.88 -10.81
N SER A 36 1.72 -5.01 -10.70
CA SER A 36 2.66 -4.59 -11.76
C SER A 36 2.43 -5.36 -13.06
N ALA A 37 2.18 -6.66 -12.99
CA ALA A 37 1.85 -7.46 -14.17
C ALA A 37 0.55 -6.97 -14.82
N THR A 38 -0.51 -6.78 -14.01
CA THR A 38 -1.80 -6.30 -14.51
C THR A 38 -1.69 -4.91 -15.14
N LEU A 39 -0.97 -3.98 -14.49
CA LEU A 39 -0.75 -2.62 -15.00
C LEU A 39 0.12 -2.59 -16.27
N GLY A 40 0.95 -3.60 -16.50
CA GLY A 40 1.74 -3.75 -17.72
C GLY A 40 1.05 -4.58 -18.81
N GLY A 41 -0.24 -4.86 -18.68
CA GLY A 41 -1.01 -5.62 -19.69
C GLY A 41 -0.80 -7.13 -19.65
N TYR A 42 -0.08 -7.66 -18.65
CA TYR A 42 0.18 -9.09 -18.52
C TYR A 42 -0.94 -9.81 -17.75
N VAL A 43 -1.33 -10.98 -18.24
CA VAL A 43 -2.31 -11.84 -17.59
C VAL A 43 -1.61 -12.88 -16.72
N ILE A 44 -1.90 -12.87 -15.42
CA ILE A 44 -1.48 -13.93 -14.49
C ILE A 44 -2.61 -14.97 -14.40
N ASN A 45 -2.42 -16.12 -15.04
CA ASN A 45 -3.42 -17.20 -15.09
C ASN A 45 -3.44 -18.10 -13.83
N THR A 46 -2.63 -17.79 -12.82
CA THR A 46 -2.57 -18.59 -11.59
C THR A 46 -3.71 -18.20 -10.66
N THR A 47 -4.78 -18.99 -10.69
CA THR A 47 -5.93 -18.84 -9.80
C THR A 47 -6.09 -20.05 -8.89
N LEU A 48 -6.54 -19.81 -7.66
CA LEU A 48 -6.87 -20.83 -6.67
C LEU A 48 -8.23 -20.45 -6.06
N PHE A 49 -9.20 -21.37 -6.09
CA PHE A 49 -10.59 -21.11 -5.67
C PHE A 49 -11.20 -19.82 -6.29
N GLY A 50 -10.94 -19.58 -7.58
CA GLY A 50 -11.47 -18.41 -8.30
C GLY A 50 -10.83 -17.06 -7.90
N LYS A 51 -9.73 -17.06 -7.15
CA LYS A 51 -8.97 -15.86 -6.80
C LYS A 51 -7.52 -15.97 -7.28
N GLY A 52 -7.01 -14.88 -7.84
CA GLY A 52 -5.61 -14.80 -8.26
C GLY A 52 -4.66 -14.79 -7.07
N ILE A 53 -3.38 -15.09 -7.32
CA ILE A 53 -2.34 -15.11 -6.28
C ILE A 53 -2.22 -13.79 -5.52
N GLY A 54 -2.39 -12.64 -6.21
CA GLY A 54 -2.38 -11.32 -5.58
C GLY A 54 -3.53 -11.12 -4.58
N SER A 55 -4.72 -11.62 -4.90
CA SER A 55 -5.87 -11.58 -3.98
C SER A 55 -5.63 -12.42 -2.73
N TRP A 56 -5.10 -13.63 -2.89
CA TRP A 56 -4.74 -14.45 -1.74
C TRP A 56 -3.64 -13.82 -0.89
N ALA A 57 -2.62 -13.24 -1.53
CA ALA A 57 -1.55 -12.56 -0.83
C ALA A 57 -2.07 -11.40 0.03
N VAL A 58 -2.98 -10.57 -0.50
CA VAL A 58 -3.57 -9.47 0.29
C VAL A 58 -4.47 -9.98 1.42
N PHE A 59 -5.26 -11.04 1.22
CA PHE A 59 -6.09 -11.62 2.28
C PHE A 59 -5.25 -12.13 3.44
N ILE A 60 -4.18 -12.86 3.16
CA ILE A 60 -3.27 -13.39 4.19
C ILE A 60 -2.53 -12.23 4.87
N PHE A 61 -2.05 -11.25 4.08
CA PHE A 61 -1.38 -10.05 4.61
C PHE A 61 -2.27 -9.29 5.60
N PHE A 62 -3.55 -9.13 5.26
CA PHE A 62 -4.55 -8.51 6.14
C PHE A 62 -4.88 -9.35 7.35
N GLY A 63 -5.02 -10.67 7.22
CA GLY A 63 -5.25 -11.55 8.37
C GLY A 63 -4.13 -11.45 9.41
N ILE A 64 -2.87 -11.56 8.96
CA ILE A 64 -1.69 -11.44 9.84
C ILE A 64 -1.60 -10.02 10.42
N SER A 65 -1.80 -9.00 9.58
CA SER A 65 -1.74 -7.61 10.04
C SER A 65 -2.83 -7.33 11.07
N GLY A 66 -4.07 -7.76 10.84
CA GLY A 66 -5.18 -7.65 11.77
C GLY A 66 -4.87 -8.29 13.12
N TYR A 67 -4.34 -9.52 13.13
CA TYR A 67 -3.88 -10.17 14.37
C TYR A 67 -2.86 -9.31 15.15
N LEU A 68 -1.82 -8.83 14.47
CA LEU A 68 -0.79 -7.97 15.10
C LEU A 68 -1.36 -6.63 15.56
N ILE A 69 -2.32 -6.09 14.81
CA ILE A 69 -3.00 -4.84 15.13
C ILE A 69 -3.79 -4.99 16.43
N THR A 70 -4.58 -6.06 16.52
CA THR A 70 -5.37 -6.39 17.71
C THR A 70 -4.48 -6.68 18.91
N ALA A 71 -3.42 -7.48 18.74
CA ALA A 71 -2.45 -7.74 19.81
C ALA A 71 -1.79 -6.45 20.31
N SER A 72 -1.46 -5.52 19.40
CA SER A 72 -0.95 -4.20 19.76
C SER A 72 -2.00 -3.35 20.49
N ALA A 73 -3.28 -3.44 20.16
CA ALA A 73 -4.34 -2.70 20.85
C ALA A 73 -4.50 -3.16 22.31
N PHE A 74 -4.49 -4.48 22.55
CA PHE A 74 -4.61 -5.03 23.91
C PHE A 74 -3.37 -4.80 24.78
N SER A 75 -2.21 -4.53 24.16
CA SER A 75 -0.93 -4.38 24.87
C SER A 75 -0.52 -2.93 25.11
N ASN A 76 -1.32 -1.94 24.71
CA ASN A 76 -0.97 -0.52 24.80
C ASN A 76 -2.19 0.32 25.18
N ASP A 77 -1.97 1.46 25.82
CA ASP A 77 -3.01 2.47 25.97
C ASP A 77 -3.38 3.09 24.60
N ILE A 78 -4.51 3.79 24.57
CA ILE A 78 -5.08 4.36 23.34
C ILE A 78 -4.12 5.35 22.66
N THR A 79 -3.39 6.16 23.42
CA THR A 79 -2.50 7.20 22.87
C THR A 79 -1.25 6.57 22.25
N THR A 80 -0.66 5.60 22.95
CA THR A 80 0.50 4.84 22.44
C THR A 80 0.13 4.03 21.20
N TYR A 81 -1.06 3.41 21.20
CA TYR A 81 -1.57 2.64 20.06
C TYR A 81 -1.70 3.51 18.81
N PHE A 82 -2.34 4.68 18.90
CA PHE A 82 -2.50 5.57 17.75
C PHE A 82 -1.18 6.19 17.30
N SER A 83 -0.35 6.64 18.24
CA SER A 83 0.95 7.27 17.93
C SER A 83 1.85 6.34 17.12
N LYS A 84 1.94 5.06 17.52
CA LYS A 84 2.72 4.04 16.79
C LYS A 84 2.25 3.84 15.35
N ARG A 85 0.97 4.08 15.06
CA ARG A 85 0.39 3.89 13.72
C ARG A 85 0.53 5.12 12.85
N ILE A 86 0.26 6.29 13.42
CA ILE A 86 0.36 7.56 12.70
C ILE A 86 1.79 7.72 12.21
N VAL A 87 2.79 7.56 13.08
CA VAL A 87 4.22 7.69 12.71
C VAL A 87 4.64 6.64 11.66
N ARG A 88 3.99 5.46 11.64
CA ARG A 88 4.32 4.39 10.71
C ARG A 88 3.68 4.56 9.33
N ILE A 89 2.42 5.00 9.27
CA ILE A 89 1.60 4.98 8.05
C ILE A 89 1.58 6.36 7.39
N PHE A 90 1.37 7.41 8.17
CA PHE A 90 1.05 8.74 7.64
C PHE A 90 2.22 9.40 6.89
N PRO A 91 3.48 9.38 7.37
CA PRO A 91 4.60 9.96 6.64
C PRO A 91 4.82 9.30 5.28
N ALA A 92 4.83 7.96 5.24
CA ALA A 92 5.00 7.22 3.99
C ALA A 92 3.87 7.49 2.99
N TYR A 93 2.63 7.57 3.48
CA TYR A 93 1.47 7.93 2.67
C TYR A 93 1.61 9.33 2.05
N LEU A 94 1.95 10.35 2.85
CA LEU A 94 2.13 11.70 2.31
C LEU A 94 3.28 11.77 1.30
N VAL A 95 4.39 11.09 1.57
CA VAL A 95 5.55 11.07 0.67
C VAL A 95 5.18 10.47 -0.69
N ILE A 96 4.47 9.34 -0.74
CA ILE A 96 4.10 8.74 -2.03
C ILE A 96 3.10 9.62 -2.80
N GLN A 97 2.15 10.27 -2.13
CA GLN A 97 1.23 11.21 -2.79
C GLN A 97 1.98 12.43 -3.34
N PHE A 98 2.94 12.95 -2.57
CA PHE A 98 3.79 14.08 -2.99
C PHE A 98 4.64 13.71 -4.21
N ILE A 99 5.37 12.59 -4.15
CA ILE A 99 6.21 12.12 -5.26
C ILE A 99 5.35 11.89 -6.51
N THR A 100 4.16 11.30 -6.35
CA THR A 100 3.26 11.07 -7.48
C THR A 100 2.78 12.37 -8.11
N ALA A 101 2.32 13.32 -7.28
CA ALA A 101 1.80 14.59 -7.75
C ALA A 101 2.87 15.48 -8.38
N PHE A 102 4.04 15.61 -7.76
CA PHE A 102 5.02 16.64 -8.11
C PHE A 102 6.24 16.12 -8.86
N ILE A 103 6.41 14.79 -8.97
CA ILE A 103 7.51 14.19 -9.74
C ILE A 103 6.93 13.35 -10.89
N PHE A 104 6.17 12.30 -10.59
CA PHE A 104 5.73 11.37 -11.64
C PHE A 104 4.70 11.97 -12.59
N ALA A 105 3.69 12.68 -12.08
CA ALA A 105 2.68 13.29 -12.94
C ALA A 105 3.26 14.33 -13.90
N PRO A 106 4.13 15.29 -13.49
CA PRO A 106 4.79 16.19 -14.42
C PRO A 106 5.67 15.49 -15.46
N VAL A 107 6.42 14.45 -15.06
CA VAL A 107 7.26 13.68 -15.98
C VAL A 107 6.41 12.97 -17.03
N VAL A 108 5.34 12.27 -16.61
CA VAL A 108 4.44 11.58 -17.54
C VAL A 108 3.72 12.59 -18.44
N TYR A 109 3.21 13.68 -17.88
CA TYR A 109 2.54 14.72 -18.67
C TYR A 109 3.46 15.32 -19.74
N LEU A 110 4.73 15.56 -19.40
CA LEU A 110 5.73 16.06 -20.34
C LEU A 110 6.02 15.04 -21.46
N ILE A 111 6.10 13.75 -21.14
CA ILE A 111 6.30 12.68 -22.12
C ILE A 111 5.10 12.57 -23.07
N GLU A 112 3.87 12.63 -22.54
CA GLU A 112 2.64 12.45 -23.33
C GLU A 112 2.27 13.70 -24.15
N ASN A 113 2.52 14.91 -23.64
CA ASN A 113 2.02 16.16 -24.24
C ASN A 113 3.13 17.09 -24.77
N GLY A 114 4.42 16.82 -24.47
CA GLY A 114 5.56 17.64 -24.89
C GLY A 114 5.67 19.01 -24.21
N THR A 115 4.78 19.31 -23.25
CA THR A 115 4.77 20.57 -22.50
C THR A 115 4.22 20.33 -21.10
N LEU A 116 4.47 21.25 -20.15
CA LEU A 116 3.80 21.31 -18.85
C LEU A 116 2.64 22.31 -18.83
N ASN A 117 2.38 22.96 -19.97
CA ASN A 117 1.28 23.89 -20.11
C ASN A 117 -0.02 23.17 -19.77
N TYR A 118 -0.88 23.83 -18.98
CA TYR A 118 -2.17 23.35 -18.50
C TYR A 118 -2.17 22.31 -17.38
N LEU A 119 -1.03 21.71 -17.00
CA LEU A 119 -1.01 20.72 -15.90
C LEU A 119 -1.52 21.31 -14.57
N PHE A 120 -1.13 22.55 -14.28
CA PHE A 120 -1.50 23.26 -13.04
C PHE A 120 -2.77 24.12 -13.14
N THR A 121 -3.36 24.25 -14.32
CA THR A 121 -4.59 25.05 -14.54
C THR A 121 -5.79 24.19 -14.94
N SER A 122 -5.58 22.88 -15.12
CA SER A 122 -6.63 21.90 -15.41
C SER A 122 -7.60 21.70 -14.24
N SER A 123 -8.73 21.05 -14.51
CA SER A 123 -9.76 20.73 -13.50
C SER A 123 -9.25 19.86 -12.34
N LYS A 124 -8.27 18.98 -12.58
CA LYS A 124 -7.63 18.14 -11.55
C LYS A 124 -6.12 18.31 -11.60
N THR A 125 -5.63 19.26 -10.81
CA THR A 125 -4.21 19.61 -10.73
C THR A 125 -3.44 18.66 -9.80
N PRO A 126 -2.11 18.58 -9.94
CA PRO A 126 -1.25 17.91 -8.96
C PRO A 126 -1.50 18.35 -7.51
N ILE A 127 -1.70 19.65 -7.30
CA ILE A 127 -1.97 20.23 -5.98
C ILE A 127 -3.32 19.72 -5.46
N GLY A 128 -4.36 19.74 -6.30
CA GLY A 128 -5.68 19.22 -5.96
C GLY A 128 -5.65 17.73 -5.63
N TYR A 129 -4.85 16.94 -6.37
CA TYR A 129 -4.62 15.54 -6.07
C TYR A 129 -3.96 15.33 -4.71
N PHE A 130 -2.87 16.04 -4.42
CA PHE A 130 -2.15 15.91 -3.14
C PHE A 130 -3.02 16.32 -1.94
N ILE A 131 -3.63 17.51 -2.00
CA ILE A 131 -4.48 18.01 -0.90
C ILE A 131 -5.73 17.12 -0.75
N GLY A 132 -6.36 16.75 -1.86
CA GLY A 132 -7.57 15.94 -1.87
C GLY A 132 -7.40 14.57 -1.23
N ASN A 133 -6.20 14.00 -1.34
CA ASN A 133 -5.88 12.68 -0.79
C ASN A 133 -5.15 12.74 0.57
N SER A 134 -4.60 13.89 0.99
CA SER A 134 -3.75 14.03 2.20
C SER A 134 -4.30 13.44 3.51
N MET A 135 -5.62 13.36 3.68
CA MET A 135 -6.29 12.91 4.90
C MET A 135 -6.64 11.41 4.92
N LEU A 136 -5.83 10.56 4.27
CA LEU A 136 -6.08 9.10 4.13
C LEU A 136 -7.44 8.76 3.50
N ARG A 137 -8.01 9.71 2.75
CA ARG A 137 -9.29 9.54 2.06
C ARG A 137 -9.05 9.77 0.59
N VAL A 138 -9.11 8.69 -0.18
CA VAL A 138 -8.89 8.78 -1.63
C VAL A 138 -10.11 9.44 -2.29
N LYS A 139 -9.97 10.71 -2.66
CA LYS A 139 -11.02 11.50 -3.34
C LYS A 139 -10.82 11.54 -4.84
N THR A 140 -9.57 11.48 -5.29
CA THR A 140 -9.23 11.49 -6.71
C THR A 140 -8.12 10.49 -6.99
N TYR A 141 -8.32 9.71 -8.03
CA TYR A 141 -7.30 8.81 -8.57
C TYR A 141 -6.56 9.45 -9.75
N ASN A 142 -7.08 10.55 -10.32
CA ASN A 142 -6.54 11.11 -11.55
C ASN A 142 -5.99 12.53 -11.41
N ILE A 143 -4.98 12.80 -12.24
CA ILE A 143 -4.43 14.11 -12.56
C ILE A 143 -4.67 14.30 -14.06
N THR A 144 -5.30 15.40 -14.44
CA THR A 144 -5.77 15.60 -15.83
C THR A 144 -4.61 15.52 -16.83
N GLY A 145 -4.82 14.77 -17.92
CA GLY A 145 -3.86 14.64 -19.02
C GLY A 145 -2.63 13.78 -18.72
N THR A 146 -2.71 12.91 -17.71
CA THR A 146 -1.67 11.91 -17.39
C THR A 146 -2.20 10.49 -17.54
N LEU A 147 -1.31 9.56 -17.91
CA LEU A 147 -1.62 8.13 -18.08
C LEU A 147 -2.72 7.91 -19.11
N THR A 148 -2.72 8.67 -20.21
CA THR A 148 -3.76 8.57 -21.26
C THR A 148 -3.57 7.33 -22.13
N HIS A 149 -2.34 6.84 -22.23
CA HIS A 149 -1.97 5.68 -23.06
C HIS A 149 -1.75 4.38 -22.27
N ASN A 150 -2.02 4.39 -20.96
CA ASN A 150 -1.85 3.21 -20.10
C ASN A 150 -3.08 2.29 -20.16
N ASP A 151 -2.87 0.98 -20.01
CA ASP A 151 -3.95 -0.03 -19.95
C ASP A 151 -4.95 0.23 -18.80
N PHE A 152 -4.46 0.89 -17.75
CA PHE A 152 -5.27 1.44 -16.66
C PHE A 152 -5.17 2.97 -16.70
N PRO A 153 -5.98 3.64 -17.54
CA PRO A 153 -5.80 5.05 -17.79
C PRO A 153 -6.21 5.88 -16.58
N SER A 154 -5.53 7.01 -16.41
CA SER A 154 -5.83 8.03 -15.41
C SER A 154 -5.76 7.60 -13.93
N ALA A 155 -5.39 6.37 -13.58
CA ALA A 155 -5.41 5.91 -12.18
C ALA A 155 -4.02 5.89 -11.53
N TRP A 156 -3.77 6.86 -10.65
CA TRP A 156 -2.60 6.90 -9.78
C TRP A 156 -2.89 6.26 -8.42
N ASN A 157 -1.88 5.55 -7.88
CA ASN A 157 -1.90 5.01 -6.52
C ASN A 157 -3.18 4.24 -6.15
N GLY A 158 -3.75 3.50 -7.11
CA GLY A 158 -5.00 2.78 -6.90
C GLY A 158 -5.00 1.96 -5.62
N SER A 159 -3.92 1.22 -5.34
CA SER A 159 -3.77 0.38 -4.15
C SER A 159 -3.90 1.12 -2.80
N THR A 160 -3.79 2.45 -2.76
CA THR A 160 -3.92 3.22 -1.51
C THR A 160 -5.29 3.13 -0.85
N TRP A 161 -6.32 2.63 -1.55
CA TRP A 161 -7.63 2.32 -0.95
C TRP A 161 -7.55 1.26 0.16
N THR A 162 -6.49 0.45 0.18
CA THR A 162 -6.27 -0.66 1.12
C THR A 162 -5.60 -0.24 2.43
N LEU A 163 -5.20 1.03 2.56
CA LEU A 163 -4.47 1.57 3.70
C LEU A 163 -5.41 1.96 4.84
#